data_AF-A0A950M9X3-F1
#
_entry.id   AF-A0A950M9X3-F1
#
_cell.length_a   1.000
_cell.length_b   1.000
_cell.length_c   1.000
_cell.angle_alpha   90.00
_cell.angle_beta   90.00
_cell.angle_gamma   90.00
#
_symmetry.space_group_name_H-M   'P 1'
#
loop_
_entity.id
_entity.type
_entity.pdbx_description
1 polymer ?
#
loop_
_entity_poly.entity_id
_entity_poly.type
_entity_poly.pdbx_seq_one_letter_code
_entity_poly.pdbx_strand_id
1 'polypeptide(L)'
;MKPVRLPAAATNALPRWGLIALCLLYILPGLIARDPWKNVDAASFGIEWTMAHGGLDDWLWPHIANLTMPEEGPLAFWLGALCIKLFGWLLGDPLAARIGAIGFFLLGSLSVWHTAFKLGCRA
;
A
#
# COMPACT_ATOMS: atom_id res chain seq x y z
N MET A 1 -1.47 31.96 18.59
CA MET A 1 -0.96 32.32 17.24
C MET A 1 -2.16 32.52 16.32
N LYS A 2 -2.25 33.62 15.57
CA LYS A 2 -3.35 33.81 14.59
C LYS A 2 -3.03 32.97 13.35
N PRO A 3 -3.97 32.17 12.83
CA PRO A 3 -3.73 31.40 11.60
C PRO A 3 -3.50 32.34 10.43
N VAL A 4 -2.43 32.09 9.66
CA VAL A 4 -2.12 32.81 8.42
C VAL A 4 -3.21 32.50 7.40
N ARG A 5 -4.01 33.51 7.04
CA ARG A 5 -5.00 33.41 5.96
C ARG A 5 -4.32 33.83 4.65
N LEU A 6 -3.97 32.86 3.82
CA LEU A 6 -3.46 33.15 2.47
C LEU A 6 -4.64 33.57 1.57
N PRO A 7 -4.50 34.64 0.75
CA PRO A 7 -5.51 34.99 -0.24
C PRO A 7 -5.68 33.85 -1.26
N ALA A 8 -6.90 33.60 -1.73
CA ALA A 8 -7.20 32.52 -2.69
C ALA A 8 -6.32 32.55 -3.97
N ALA A 9 -5.85 33.74 -4.37
CA ALA A 9 -4.92 33.93 -5.49
C ALA A 9 -3.49 33.39 -5.23
N ALA A 10 -3.10 33.23 -3.97
CA ALA A 10 -1.81 32.67 -3.55
C ALA A 10 -1.87 31.15 -3.34
N THR A 11 -3.07 30.55 -3.33
CA THR A 11 -3.31 29.11 -3.11
C THR A 11 -3.68 28.40 -4.41
N ASN A 12 -2.81 28.50 -5.42
CA ASN A 12 -2.95 27.63 -6.59
C ASN A 12 -2.63 26.20 -6.18
N ALA A 13 -3.54 25.27 -6.47
CA ALA A 13 -3.30 23.86 -6.22
C ALA A 13 -2.09 23.42 -7.05
N LEU A 14 -1.09 22.80 -6.41
CA LEU A 14 -0.01 22.15 -7.14
C LEU A 14 -0.60 21.18 -8.19
N PRO A 15 0.02 21.07 -9.38
CA PRO A 15 -0.46 20.17 -10.41
C PRO A 15 -0.50 18.74 -9.87
N ARG A 16 -1.72 18.21 -9.70
CA ARG A 16 -1.99 16.90 -9.07
C ARG A 16 -1.18 15.77 -9.72
N TRP A 17 -1.04 15.84 -11.04
CA TRP A 17 -0.24 14.91 -11.83
C TRP A 17 1.24 14.90 -11.47
N GLY A 18 1.82 16.05 -11.11
CA GLY A 18 3.23 16.13 -10.70
C GLY A 18 3.50 15.39 -9.39
N LEU A 19 2.57 15.49 -8.43
CA LEU A 19 2.65 14.78 -7.16
C LEU A 19 2.46 13.27 -7.34
N ILE A 20 1.45 12.86 -8.12
CA ILE A 20 1.24 11.44 -8.44
C ILE A 20 2.47 10.86 -9.14
N ALA A 21 3.01 11.57 -10.13
CA ALA A 21 4.21 11.14 -10.83
C ALA A 21 5.42 11.01 -9.89
N LEU A 22 5.63 11.97 -8.99
CA LEU A 22 6.70 11.90 -7.99
C LEU A 22 6.53 10.70 -7.05
N CYS A 23 5.31 10.46 -6.55
CA CYS A 23 4.97 9.31 -5.72
C CYS A 23 5.22 7.98 -6.45
N LEU A 24 4.82 7.89 -7.72
CA LEU A 24 5.04 6.70 -8.54
C LEU A 24 6.53 6.48 -8.83
N LEU A 25 7.27 7.54 -9.17
CA LEU A 25 8.73 7.49 -9.38
C LEU A 25 9.48 7.06 -8.11
N TYR A 26 8.96 7.41 -6.93
CA TYR A 26 9.52 6.97 -5.66
C TYR A 26 9.26 5.48 -5.40
N ILE A 27 8.02 5.02 -5.59
CA ILE A 27 7.61 3.69 -5.13
C ILE A 27 7.94 2.57 -6.14
N LEU A 28 7.69 2.80 -7.44
CA LEU A 28 7.78 1.75 -8.47
C LEU A 28 9.17 1.09 -8.57
N PRO A 29 10.29 1.83 -8.58
CA PRO A 29 11.62 1.21 -8.64
C PRO A 29 11.94 0.37 -7.40
N GLY A 30 11.35 0.69 -6.24
CA GLY A 30 11.54 -0.07 -5.00
C GLY A 30 10.75 -1.38 -4.95
N LEU A 31 9.73 -1.54 -5.78
CA LEU A 31 8.81 -2.69 -5.77
C LEU A 31 8.92 -3.58 -7.00
N ILE A 32 9.51 -3.14 -8.11
CA ILE A 32 9.60 -3.94 -9.33
C ILE A 32 11.01 -4.51 -9.48
N ALA A 33 11.12 -5.71 -10.06
CA ALA A 33 12.39 -6.35 -10.46
C ALA A 33 13.43 -6.49 -9.33
N ARG A 34 12.95 -6.79 -8.13
CA ARG A 34 13.77 -6.91 -6.93
C ARG A 34 13.28 -8.07 -6.09
N ASP A 35 14.19 -8.90 -5.60
CA ASP A 35 13.86 -9.94 -4.63
C ASP A 35 13.60 -9.37 -3.23
N PRO A 36 12.90 -10.10 -2.35
CA PRO A 36 12.77 -9.73 -0.94
C PRO A 36 14.16 -9.42 -0.34
N TRP A 37 14.34 -8.24 0.25
CA TRP A 37 15.63 -7.86 0.85
C TRP A 37 15.64 -8.17 2.32
N LYS A 38 14.57 -7.83 3.04
CA LYS A 38 14.48 -8.13 4.46
C LYS A 38 13.69 -9.41 4.68
N ASN A 39 14.01 -10.12 5.76
CA ASN A 39 13.24 -11.28 6.21
C ASN A 39 11.75 -10.93 6.37
N VAL A 40 11.44 -9.70 6.77
CA VAL A 40 10.07 -9.19 6.86
C VAL A 40 9.37 -9.19 5.50
N ASP A 41 10.03 -8.75 4.43
CA ASP A 41 9.46 -8.75 3.08
C ASP A 41 9.09 -10.18 2.64
N ALA A 42 9.95 -11.15 2.94
CA ALA A 42 9.74 -12.55 2.62
C ALA A 42 8.63 -13.18 3.49
N ALA A 43 8.58 -12.83 4.78
CA ALA A 43 7.56 -13.32 5.70
C ALA A 43 6.16 -12.80 5.33
N SER A 44 6.04 -11.49 5.06
CA SER A 44 4.79 -10.89 4.60
C SER A 44 4.29 -11.54 3.31
N PHE A 45 5.17 -11.76 2.33
CA PHE A 45 4.80 -12.50 1.12
C PHE A 45 4.36 -13.95 1.43
N GLY A 46 5.06 -14.64 2.34
CA GLY A 46 4.70 -15.99 2.76
C GLY A 46 3.29 -16.07 3.36
N ILE A 47 2.89 -15.09 4.17
CA ILE A 47 1.53 -15.01 4.73
C ILE A 47 0.52 -14.77 3.61
N GLU A 48 0.76 -13.78 2.75
CA GLU A 48 -0.15 -13.43 1.64
C GLU A 48 -0.34 -14.59 0.68
N TRP A 49 0.75 -15.31 0.38
CA TRP A 49 0.73 -16.49 -0.48
C TRP A 49 -0.07 -17.63 0.15
N THR A 50 0.11 -17.85 1.45
CA THR A 50 -0.64 -18.89 2.18
C THR A 50 -2.12 -18.56 2.24
N MET A 51 -2.48 -17.30 2.52
CA MET A 51 -3.87 -16.82 2.43
C MET A 51 -4.45 -16.97 1.02
N ALA A 52 -3.68 -16.63 -0.02
CA ALA A 52 -4.16 -16.67 -1.39
C ALA A 52 -4.44 -18.11 -1.88
N HIS A 53 -3.64 -19.09 -1.45
CA HIS A 53 -3.76 -20.49 -1.88
C HIS A 53 -4.51 -21.38 -0.88
N GLY A 54 -4.73 -20.88 0.33
CA GLY A 54 -5.36 -21.59 1.44
C GLY A 54 -6.90 -21.48 1.50
N GLY A 55 -7.43 -21.98 2.61
CA GLY A 55 -8.85 -21.95 2.96
C GLY A 55 -9.25 -20.68 3.72
N LEU A 56 -10.52 -20.59 4.16
CA LEU A 56 -11.02 -19.42 4.91
C LEU A 56 -10.32 -19.21 6.26
N ASP A 57 -9.86 -20.28 6.90
CA ASP A 57 -9.16 -20.21 8.19
C ASP A 57 -7.83 -19.46 8.06
N ASP A 58 -7.12 -19.65 6.94
CA ASP A 58 -5.84 -19.01 6.66
C ASP A 58 -5.98 -17.50 6.51
N TRP A 59 -7.17 -17.02 6.11
CA TRP A 59 -7.48 -15.58 6.03
C TRP A 59 -7.68 -14.97 7.41
N LEU A 60 -8.11 -15.74 8.40
CA LEU A 60 -8.33 -15.24 9.76
C LEU A 60 -7.03 -15.28 10.59
N TRP A 61 -6.19 -16.28 10.36
CA TRP A 61 -4.99 -16.56 11.14
C TRP A 61 -3.72 -16.52 10.28
N PRO A 62 -2.95 -15.41 10.32
CA PRO A 62 -1.69 -15.30 9.60
C PRO A 62 -0.70 -16.40 9.99
N HIS A 63 -0.24 -17.15 8.99
CA HIS A 63 0.75 -18.20 9.15
C HIS A 63 1.58 -18.42 7.89
N ILE A 64 2.71 -19.12 8.02
CA ILE A 64 3.57 -19.51 6.91
C ILE A 64 3.88 -20.99 7.08
N ALA A 65 3.40 -21.85 6.17
CA ALA A 65 3.68 -23.29 6.19
C ALA A 65 3.49 -23.94 7.59
N ASN A 66 2.33 -23.68 8.23
CA ASN A 66 1.97 -24.09 9.60
C ASN A 66 2.70 -23.37 10.75
N LEU A 67 3.57 -22.40 10.47
CA LEU A 67 4.14 -21.52 11.48
C LEU A 67 3.22 -20.31 11.67
N THR A 68 2.49 -20.28 12.78
CA THR A 68 1.60 -19.16 13.12
C THR A 68 2.39 -17.90 13.44
N MET A 69 1.93 -16.75 12.94
CA MET A 69 2.50 -15.43 13.25
C MET A 69 1.48 -14.61 14.05
N PRO A 70 1.38 -14.85 15.38
CA PRO A 70 0.35 -14.23 16.22
C PRO A 70 0.54 -12.72 16.43
N GLU A 71 1.77 -12.22 16.23
CA GLU A 71 2.09 -10.79 16.33
C GLU A 71 1.60 -9.98 15.12
N GLU A 72 1.20 -10.65 14.04
CA GLU A 72 0.75 -10.01 12.81
C GLU A 72 -0.77 -10.10 12.66
N GLY A 73 -1.41 -8.97 12.31
CA GLY A 73 -2.85 -8.92 12.06
C GLY A 73 -3.19 -9.19 10.58
N PRO A 74 -4.34 -9.82 10.27
CA PRO A 74 -4.62 -10.32 8.92
C PRO A 74 -4.96 -9.23 7.89
N LEU A 75 -5.42 -8.06 8.34
CA LEU A 75 -6.01 -7.03 7.48
C LEU A 75 -5.04 -6.49 6.42
N ALA A 76 -3.77 -6.31 6.78
CA ALA A 76 -2.75 -5.84 5.84
C ALA A 76 -2.51 -6.87 4.72
N PHE A 77 -2.50 -8.16 5.06
CA PHE A 77 -2.21 -9.27 4.14
C PHE A 77 -3.39 -9.65 3.26
N TRP A 78 -4.63 -9.37 3.68
CA TRP A 78 -5.81 -9.58 2.83
C TRP A 78 -5.68 -8.90 1.49
N LEU A 79 -5.15 -7.66 1.47
CA LEU A 79 -5.02 -6.92 0.23
C LEU A 79 -3.98 -7.57 -0.70
N GLY A 80 -2.84 -8.00 -0.15
CA GLY A 80 -1.83 -8.75 -0.91
C GLY A 80 -2.36 -10.08 -1.42
N ALA A 81 -3.03 -10.86 -0.58
CA ALA A 81 -3.63 -12.14 -0.93
C ALA A 81 -4.73 -12.00 -2.02
N LEU A 82 -5.57 -10.97 -1.92
CA LEU A 82 -6.55 -10.63 -2.96
C LEU A 82 -5.87 -10.26 -4.28
N CYS A 83 -4.79 -9.47 -4.23
CA CYS A 83 -4.04 -9.12 -5.43
C CYS A 83 -3.40 -10.36 -6.08
N ILE A 84 -2.87 -11.30 -5.30
CA ILE A 84 -2.39 -12.60 -5.80
C ILE A 84 -3.53 -13.36 -6.50
N LYS A 85 -4.72 -13.47 -5.88
CA LYS A 85 -5.87 -14.16 -6.51
C LYS A 85 -6.31 -13.51 -7.82
N LEU A 86 -6.29 -12.17 -7.89
CA LEU A 86 -6.80 -11.44 -9.06
C LEU A 86 -5.78 -11.34 -10.20
N PHE A 87 -4.50 -11.17 -9.87
CA PHE A 87 -3.45 -10.81 -10.83
C PHE A 87 -2.26 -11.78 -10.86
N GLY A 88 -2.22 -12.79 -9.98
CA GLY A 88 -1.13 -13.77 -9.91
C GLY A 88 -0.95 -14.54 -11.22
N TRP A 89 -2.04 -14.85 -11.92
CA TRP A 89 -1.99 -15.51 -13.23
C TRP A 89 -1.31 -14.66 -14.33
N LEU A 90 -1.28 -13.34 -14.19
CA LEU A 90 -0.73 -12.41 -15.19
C LEU A 90 0.69 -11.96 -14.83
N LEU A 91 0.94 -11.70 -13.54
CA LEU A 91 2.15 -11.03 -13.05
C LEU A 91 3.07 -11.95 -12.24
N GLY A 92 2.59 -13.15 -11.86
CA GLY A 92 3.20 -14.00 -10.85
C GLY A 92 2.88 -13.51 -9.43
N ASP A 93 2.78 -14.45 -8.49
CA ASP A 93 2.39 -14.16 -7.11
C ASP A 93 3.26 -13.09 -6.43
N PRO A 94 4.62 -13.08 -6.57
CA PRO A 94 5.45 -12.10 -5.87
C PRO A 94 5.20 -10.66 -6.33
N LEU A 95 4.91 -10.45 -7.62
CA LEU A 95 4.63 -9.12 -8.15
C LEU A 95 3.18 -8.72 -7.87
N ALA A 96 2.24 -9.68 -7.94
CA ALA A 96 0.84 -9.45 -7.63
C ALA A 96 0.64 -9.02 -6.17
N ALA A 97 1.30 -9.68 -5.22
CA ALA A 97 1.32 -9.32 -3.80
C ALA A 97 1.65 -7.83 -3.56
N ARG A 98 2.66 -7.33 -4.27
CA ARG A 98 3.15 -5.94 -4.15
C ARG A 98 2.15 -4.88 -4.60
N ILE A 99 1.15 -5.23 -5.40
CA ILE A 99 0.08 -4.31 -5.80
C ILE A 99 -0.69 -3.82 -4.57
N GLY A 100 -0.86 -4.67 -3.55
CA GLY A 100 -1.49 -4.26 -2.30
C GLY A 100 -0.72 -3.14 -1.59
N ALA A 101 0.60 -3.28 -1.49
CA ALA A 101 1.47 -2.25 -0.93
C ALA A 101 1.41 -0.92 -1.72
N ILE A 102 1.38 -0.99 -3.06
CA ILE A 102 1.18 0.18 -3.91
C ILE A 102 -0.16 0.84 -3.60
N GLY A 103 -1.23 0.04 -3.43
CA GLY A 103 -2.57 0.51 -3.07
C GLY A 103 -2.58 1.28 -1.75
N PHE A 104 -1.98 0.72 -0.69
CA PHE A 104 -1.91 1.41 0.61
C PHE A 104 -1.09 2.69 0.55
N PHE A 105 0.03 2.69 -0.18
CA PHE A 105 0.84 3.90 -0.35
C PHE A 105 0.06 5.01 -1.06
N LEU A 106 -0.62 4.69 -2.16
CA LEU A 106 -1.44 5.65 -2.89
C LEU A 106 -2.58 6.18 -2.02
N LEU A 107 -3.28 5.30 -1.30
CA LEU A 107 -4.36 5.68 -0.38
C LEU A 107 -3.86 6.62 0.72
N GLY A 108 -2.73 6.30 1.34
CA GLY A 108 -2.12 7.14 2.38
C GLY A 108 -1.70 8.50 1.85
N SER A 109 -1.00 8.53 0.71
CA SER A 109 -0.57 9.77 0.06
C SER A 109 -1.76 10.68 -0.31
N LEU A 110 -2.80 10.11 -0.92
CA LEU A 110 -4.04 10.83 -1.25
C LEU A 110 -4.77 11.33 0.00
N SER A 111 -4.81 10.53 1.06
CA SER A 111 -5.48 10.91 2.32
C SER A 111 -4.81 12.10 3.00
N VAL A 112 -3.48 12.08 3.10
CA VAL A 112 -2.69 13.19 3.65
C VAL A 112 -2.89 14.45 2.80
N TRP A 113 -2.80 14.31 1.48
CA TRP A 113 -3.01 15.41 0.55
C TRP A 113 -4.41 16.03 0.69
N HIS A 114 -5.46 15.23 0.61
CA HIS A 114 -6.84 15.72 0.70
C HIS A 114 -7.11 16.38 2.05
N THR A 115 -6.52 15.87 3.12
CA THR A 115 -6.63 16.45 4.45
C THR A 115 -5.96 17.82 4.49
N ALA A 116 -4.72 17.93 4.03
CA ALA A 116 -3.99 19.20 3.96
C ALA A 116 -4.72 20.23 3.08
N PHE A 117 -5.20 19.82 1.91
CA PHE A 117 -5.95 20.69 1.00
C PHE A 117 -7.27 21.18 1.63
N LYS A 118 -8.07 20.28 2.22
CA LYS A 118 -9.35 20.64 2.86
C LYS A 118 -9.15 21.52 4.10
N LEU A 119 -8.10 21.29 4.89
CA LEU A 119 -7.75 22.14 6.03
C LEU A 119 -7.29 23.53 5.56
N GLY A 120 -6.45 23.59 4.52
CA GLY A 120 -5.96 24.85 3.97
C GLY A 120 -7.01 25.67 3.22
N CYS A 121 -7.98 25.01 2.57
CA CYS A 121 -9.09 25.69 1.88
C CYS A 121 -10.28 26.02 2.79
N ARG A 122 -10.24 25.63 4.06
CA ARG A 122 -11.21 26.06 5.07
C ARG A 122 -10.71 27.35 5.72
N ALA A 123 -11.20 28.49 5.24
CA ALA A 123 -11.09 29.83 5.83
C ALA A 123 -12.46 30.49 5.94
#